data_AF-A0A398C8M9-F1
#
_entry.id   AF-A0A398C8M9-F1
#
_cell.length_a   1.000
_cell.length_b   1.000
_cell.length_c   1.000
_cell.angle_alpha   90.00
_cell.angle_beta   90.00
_cell.angle_gamma   90.00
#
_symmetry.space_group_name_H-M   'P 1'
#
loop_
_entity.id
_entity.type
_entity.pdbx_description
1 polymer ?
#
loop_
_entity_poly.entity_id
_entity_poly.type
_entity_poly.pdbx_seq_one_letter_code
_entity_poly.pdbx_strand_id
1 'polypeptide(L)'
;MTAASTPPAVAANAEQQQVLDRIAAQRLRLRERRARRAQAVAAAREAQQVAGLGPDASLVSRLAVFARLHPVAVAVAAATAVAVGPKRVLRWVGVAMPMLMRLRSR
;
A
#
# COMPACT_ATOMS: atom_id res chain seq x y z
N MET A 1 45.86 8.89 -8.01
CA MET A 1 46.60 7.69 -7.60
C MET A 1 46.14 7.30 -6.20
N THR A 2 45.15 6.41 -6.06
CA THR A 2 44.86 5.70 -4.81
C THR A 2 44.27 4.35 -5.21
N ALA A 3 45.10 3.31 -5.09
CA ALA A 3 44.75 1.95 -5.43
C ALA A 3 43.66 1.46 -4.47
N ALA A 4 42.53 1.04 -5.02
CA ALA A 4 41.56 0.21 -4.32
C ALA A 4 42.28 -1.07 -3.89
N SER A 5 42.61 -1.18 -2.62
CA SER A 5 43.15 -2.38 -2.01
C SER A 5 42.05 -3.44 -1.97
N THR A 6 41.89 -4.17 -3.06
CA THR A 6 41.19 -5.47 -3.08
C THR A 6 42.05 -6.42 -2.25
N PRO A 7 41.60 -6.88 -1.06
CA PRO A 7 42.36 -7.88 -0.32
C PRO A 7 42.45 -9.15 -1.18
N PRO A 8 43.59 -9.84 -1.18
CA PRO A 8 43.80 -11.02 -2.00
C PRO A 8 42.74 -12.07 -1.66
N ALA A 9 42.12 -12.64 -2.69
CA ALA A 9 41.32 -13.85 -2.61
C ALA A 9 42.24 -15.04 -2.30
N VAL A 10 42.89 -15.02 -1.13
CA VAL A 10 43.55 -16.19 -0.54
C VAL A 10 42.42 -17.07 -0.06
N ALA A 11 42.36 -18.31 -0.52
CA ALA A 11 41.35 -19.29 -0.13
C ALA A 11 41.07 -19.16 1.37
N ALA A 12 39.87 -18.71 1.72
CA ALA A 12 39.49 -18.45 3.10
C ALA A 12 39.82 -19.70 3.91
N ASN A 13 40.65 -19.53 4.95
CA ASN A 13 41.07 -20.63 5.80
C ASN A 13 39.81 -21.33 6.33
N ALA A 14 39.80 -22.66 6.51
CA ALA A 14 38.54 -23.40 6.74
C ALA A 14 37.68 -22.83 7.90
N GLU A 15 38.34 -22.29 8.92
CA GLU A 15 37.69 -21.59 10.05
C GLU A 15 36.99 -20.28 9.64
N GLN A 16 37.59 -19.51 8.73
CA GLN A 16 36.97 -18.28 8.19
C GLN A 16 35.73 -18.60 7.37
N GLN A 17 35.77 -19.67 6.58
CA GLN A 17 34.60 -20.10 5.80
C GLN A 17 33.44 -20.49 6.73
N GLN A 18 33.73 -21.20 7.83
CA GLN A 18 32.73 -21.58 8.83
C GLN A 18 32.08 -20.36 9.51
N VAL A 19 32.86 -19.30 9.76
CA VAL A 19 32.33 -18.02 10.29
C VAL A 19 31.43 -17.33 9.27
N LEU A 20 31.84 -17.28 8.00
CA LEU A 20 31.03 -16.70 6.93
C LEU A 20 29.70 -17.43 6.74
N ASP A 21 29.71 -18.76 6.77
CA ASP A 21 28.51 -19.59 6.67
C ASP A 21 27.56 -19.33 7.84
N ARG A 22 28.12 -19.18 9.06
CA ARG A 22 27.34 -18.81 10.25
C ARG A 22 26.72 -17.42 10.12
N ILE A 23 27.46 -16.43 9.62
CA ILE A 23 26.96 -15.08 9.37
C ILE A 23 25.86 -15.09 8.30
N ALA A 24 26.01 -15.88 7.24
CA ALA A 24 25.00 -16.03 6.20
C ALA A 24 23.69 -16.59 6.78
N ALA A 25 23.77 -17.65 7.58
CA ALA A 25 22.61 -18.23 8.27
C ALA A 25 21.94 -17.24 9.23
N GLN A 26 22.73 -16.45 9.98
CA GLN A 26 22.20 -15.41 10.87
C GLN A 26 21.50 -14.29 10.09
N ARG A 27 22.09 -13.83 8.98
CA ARG A 27 21.51 -12.79 8.13
C ARG A 27 20.19 -13.22 7.51
N LEU A 28 20.06 -14.49 7.11
CA LEU A 28 18.81 -15.03 6.59
C LEU A 28 17.68 -14.91 7.63
N ARG A 29 17.94 -15.34 8.87
CA ARG A 29 16.99 -15.21 10.00
C ARG A 29 16.60 -13.76 10.28
N LEU A 30 17.57 -12.83 10.22
CA LEU A 30 17.28 -11.39 10.39
C LEU A 30 16.45 -10.82 9.25
N ARG A 31 16.69 -11.25 8.00
CA ARG A 31 15.90 -10.82 6.84
C ARG A 31 14.44 -11.25 6.96
N GLU A 32 14.16 -12.48 7.36
CA GLU A 32 12.79 -12.97 7.59
C GLU A 32 12.07 -12.16 8.67
N ARG A 33 12.75 -11.88 9.80
CA ARG A 33 12.19 -11.04 10.88
C ARG A 33 11.93 -9.61 10.41
N ARG A 34 12.83 -9.04 9.61
CA ARG A 34 12.64 -7.69 9.03
C ARG A 34 11.49 -7.67 8.04
N ALA A 35 11.32 -8.69 7.21
CA ALA A 35 10.20 -8.77 6.27
C ALA A 35 8.85 -8.78 7.01
N ARG A 36 8.72 -9.59 8.07
CA ARG A 36 7.50 -9.62 8.90
C ARG A 36 7.23 -8.27 9.59
N ARG A 37 8.27 -7.63 10.13
CA ARG A 37 8.14 -6.29 10.73
C ARG A 37 7.76 -5.22 9.70
N ALA A 38 8.34 -5.26 8.51
CA ALA A 38 8.02 -4.32 7.43
C ALA A 38 6.55 -4.45 7.02
N GLN A 39 6.04 -5.68 6.90
CA GLN A 39 4.62 -5.92 6.63
C GLN A 39 3.72 -5.43 7.77
N ALA A 40 4.07 -5.70 9.03
CA ALA A 40 3.30 -5.20 10.18
C ALA A 40 3.28 -3.67 10.27
N VAL A 41 4.41 -3.01 9.99
CA VAL A 41 4.49 -1.54 9.94
C VAL A 41 3.67 -0.98 8.77
N ALA A 42 3.70 -1.63 7.60
CA ALA A 42 2.88 -1.24 6.47
C ALA A 42 1.38 -1.37 6.81
N ALA A 43 0.95 -2.50 7.37
CA ALA A 43 -0.42 -2.71 7.80
C ALA A 43 -0.86 -1.72 8.89
N ALA A 44 0.02 -1.41 9.86
CA ALA A 44 -0.26 -0.41 10.89
C ALA A 44 -0.39 1.01 10.31
N ARG A 45 0.44 1.38 9.33
CA ARG A 45 0.32 2.67 8.62
C ARG A 45 -0.98 2.75 7.83
N GLU A 46 -1.37 1.68 7.13
CA GLU A 46 -2.66 1.61 6.44
C GLU A 46 -3.83 1.71 7.43
N ALA A 47 -3.77 0.99 8.56
CA ALA A 47 -4.78 1.07 9.61
C ALA A 47 -4.87 2.46 10.22
N GLN A 48 -3.75 3.17 10.42
CA GLN A 48 -3.75 4.57 10.88
C GLN A 48 -4.34 5.53 9.84
N GLN A 49 -4.11 5.30 8.54
CA GLN A 49 -4.75 6.08 7.48
C GLN A 49 -6.26 5.89 7.46
N VAL A 50 -6.74 4.68 7.73
CA VAL A 50 -8.17 4.35 7.82
C VAL A 50 -8.77 4.87 9.15
N ALA A 51 -8.05 4.74 10.26
CA ALA A 51 -8.51 5.18 11.58
C ALA A 51 -8.47 6.72 11.75
N GLY A 52 -7.60 7.41 11.01
CA GLY A 52 -7.59 8.87 10.88
C GLY A 52 -8.79 9.44 10.11
N LEU A 53 -9.69 8.58 9.60
CA LEU A 53 -10.94 8.99 8.96
C LEU A 53 -12.01 9.40 9.99
N GLY A 54 -11.68 10.35 10.87
CA GLY A 54 -12.69 11.06 11.67
C GLY A 54 -13.71 11.77 10.78
N PRO A 55 -14.86 12.24 11.31
CA PRO A 55 -15.92 12.91 10.54
C PRO A 55 -15.42 14.06 9.64
N ASP A 56 -14.29 14.67 9.98
CA ASP A 56 -13.63 15.76 9.22
C ASP A 56 -12.65 15.30 8.13
N ALA A 57 -12.45 13.99 7.95
CA ALA A 57 -11.53 13.47 6.94
C ALA A 57 -12.04 13.70 5.51
N SER A 58 -11.12 14.07 4.62
CA SER A 58 -11.44 14.43 3.23
C SER A 58 -12.20 13.31 2.51
N LEU A 59 -13.25 13.67 1.76
CA LEU A 59 -14.08 12.70 1.02
C LEU A 59 -13.26 11.81 0.08
N VAL A 60 -12.18 12.34 -0.48
CA VAL A 60 -11.25 11.61 -1.34
C VAL A 60 -10.59 10.44 -0.59
N SER A 61 -10.15 10.65 0.65
CA SER A 61 -9.55 9.60 1.47
C SER A 61 -10.53 8.48 1.81
N ARG A 62 -11.79 8.84 2.10
CA ARG A 62 -12.88 7.89 2.36
C ARG A 62 -13.22 7.06 1.11
N LEU A 63 -13.27 7.70 -0.05
CA LEU A 63 -13.51 7.02 -1.33
C LEU A 63 -12.37 6.07 -1.69
N ALA A 64 -11.11 6.42 -1.43
CA ALA A 64 -9.97 5.54 -1.67
C ALA A 64 -10.03 4.26 -0.81
N VAL A 65 -10.42 4.40 0.47
CA VAL A 65 -10.62 3.24 1.36
C VAL A 65 -11.83 2.42 0.93
N PHE A 66 -12.95 3.06 0.60
CA PHE A 66 -14.15 2.37 0.08
C PHE A 66 -13.83 1.58 -1.19
N ALA A 67 -13.03 2.16 -2.09
CA ALA A 67 -12.65 1.50 -3.33
C ALA A 67 -11.85 0.22 -3.10
N ARG A 68 -10.99 0.23 -2.08
CA ARG A 68 -10.19 -0.92 -1.69
C ARG A 68 -11.00 -1.99 -0.95
N LEU A 69 -12.00 -1.59 -0.17
CA LEU A 69 -12.90 -2.51 0.55
C LEU A 69 -13.99 -3.11 -0.36
N HIS A 70 -14.45 -2.39 -1.38
CA HIS A 70 -15.51 -2.83 -2.28
C HIS A 70 -15.06 -2.84 -3.75
N PRO A 71 -14.08 -3.69 -4.13
CA PRO A 71 -13.54 -3.72 -5.48
C PRO A 71 -14.60 -4.04 -6.54
N VAL A 72 -15.57 -4.89 -6.22
CA VAL A 72 -16.69 -5.22 -7.12
C VAL A 72 -17.59 -4.01 -7.36
N ALA A 73 -17.95 -3.27 -6.31
CA ALA A 73 -18.79 -2.08 -6.44
C ALA A 73 -18.09 -1.00 -7.28
N VAL A 74 -16.77 -0.85 -7.10
CA VAL A 74 -15.96 0.07 -7.92
C VAL A 74 -15.86 -0.39 -9.37
N ALA A 75 -15.66 -1.68 -9.61
CA ALA A 75 -15.62 -2.20 -10.97
C ALA A 75 -16.95 -1.95 -11.70
N VAL A 76 -18.08 -2.18 -11.02
CA VAL A 76 -19.42 -1.88 -11.56
C VAL A 76 -19.61 -0.38 -11.80
N ALA A 77 -19.21 0.47 -10.85
CA ALA A 77 -19.30 1.92 -11.00
C ALA A 77 -18.43 2.44 -12.16
N ALA A 78 -17.22 1.92 -12.31
CA ALA A 78 -16.32 2.25 -13.40
C ALA A 78 -16.87 1.78 -14.76
N ALA A 79 -17.37 0.55 -14.84
CA ALA A 79 -17.97 0.00 -16.05
C ALA A 79 -19.20 0.79 -16.49
N THR A 80 -20.08 1.14 -15.55
CA THR A 80 -21.25 1.97 -15.83
C THR A 80 -20.87 3.40 -16.23
N ALA A 81 -19.86 4.00 -15.60
CA ALA A 81 -19.34 5.31 -15.99
C ALA A 81 -18.80 5.33 -17.43
N VAL A 82 -18.04 4.30 -17.83
CA VAL A 82 -17.54 4.13 -19.20
C VAL A 82 -18.69 3.97 -20.19
N ALA A 83 -19.70 3.15 -19.86
CA ALA A 83 -20.85 2.91 -20.74
C ALA A 83 -21.76 4.13 -20.94
N VAL A 84 -21.95 4.95 -19.89
CA VAL A 84 -22.84 6.13 -19.93
C VAL A 84 -22.15 7.35 -20.54
N GLY A 85 -20.84 7.48 -20.35
CA GLY A 85 -20.04 8.60 -20.81
C GLY A 85 -20.18 9.88 -19.97
N PRO A 86 -19.16 10.74 -19.93
CA PRO A 86 -19.05 11.83 -18.95
C PRO A 86 -20.16 12.89 -19.07
N LYS A 87 -20.61 13.20 -20.29
CA LYS A 87 -21.66 14.22 -20.52
C LYS A 87 -23.03 13.80 -19.96
N ARG A 88 -23.36 12.51 -19.97
CA ARG A 88 -24.62 12.01 -19.39
C ARG A 88 -24.54 11.96 -17.88
N VAL A 89 -23.39 11.58 -17.31
CA VAL A 89 -23.18 11.56 -15.86
C VAL A 89 -23.44 12.94 -15.25
N LEU A 90 -22.87 14.02 -15.81
CA LEU A 90 -23.09 15.38 -15.29
C LEU A 90 -24.55 15.82 -15.32
N ARG A 91 -25.33 15.44 -16.36
CA ARG A 91 -26.76 15.75 -16.42
C ARG A 91 -27.57 15.05 -15.34
N TRP A 92 -27.22 13.81 -15.03
CA TRP A 92 -27.91 13.04 -13.99
C TRP A 92 -27.50 13.47 -12.58
N VAL A 93 -26.29 13.97 -12.38
CA VAL A 93 -25.87 14.54 -11.08
C VAL A 93 -26.80 15.68 -10.66
N GLY A 94 -27.12 16.62 -11.56
CA GLY A 94 -28.04 17.72 -11.24
C GLY A 94 -29.46 17.27 -10.86
N VAL A 95 -29.93 16.16 -11.44
CA VAL A 95 -31.25 15.59 -11.16
C VAL A 95 -31.26 14.78 -9.85
N ALA A 96 -30.19 14.04 -9.56
CA ALA A 96 -30.08 13.21 -8.36
C ALA A 96 -29.68 14.00 -7.10
N MET A 97 -28.93 15.09 -7.25
CA MET A 97 -28.45 15.96 -6.17
C MET A 97 -29.54 16.37 -5.15
N PRO A 98 -30.73 16.88 -5.56
CA PRO A 98 -31.77 17.27 -4.60
C PRO A 98 -32.33 16.09 -3.79
N MET A 99 -32.35 14.88 -4.34
CA MET A 99 -32.76 13.68 -3.62
C MET A 99 -31.72 13.26 -2.57
N LEU A 100 -30.43 13.34 -2.91
CA LEU A 100 -29.33 13.05 -1.98
C LEU A 100 -29.27 14.04 -0.82
N MET A 101 -29.54 15.33 -1.08
CA MET A 101 -29.62 16.35 -0.03
C MET A 101 -30.75 16.07 0.97
N ARG A 102 -31.88 15.52 0.51
CA ARG A 102 -32.98 15.10 1.39
C ARG A 102 -32.60 13.93 2.30
N LEU A 103 -31.73 13.04 1.85
CA LEU A 103 -31.26 11.89 2.63
C LEU A 103 -30.22 12.28 3.68
N ARG A 104 -29.40 13.30 3.39
CA ARG A 104 -28.40 13.85 4.33
C ARG A 104 -29.03 14.68 5.46
N SER A 105 -30.26 15.16 5.28
CA SER A 105 -30.97 15.99 6.24
C SER A 105 -31.81 15.18 7.25
N ARG A 106 -31.77 13.86 7.19
CA ARG A 106 -32.34 12.95 8.20
C ARG A 106 -31.22 12.38 9.05
#